data_AF-A0A9D4T472-F1
#
_entry.id   AF-A0A9D4T472-F1
#
_cell.length_a   1.000
_cell.length_b   1.000
_cell.length_c   1.000
_cell.angle_alpha   90.00
_cell.angle_beta   90.00
_cell.angle_gamma   90.00
#
_symmetry.space_group_name_H-M   'P 1'
#
loop_
_entity.id
_entity.type
_entity.pdbx_description
1 polymer ?
#
loop_
_entity_poly.entity_id
_entity_poly.type
_entity_poly.pdbx_seq_one_letter_code
_entity_poly.pdbx_strand_id
1 'polypeptide(L)'
;MASGHGYSLLVLLAAPLLGTCQLQLSDGCKVETLRACGEDFIPYTKGPHLHESGAEFDEGCKRDKVQIPCTLNFINQCTGGLSRAAALVAVKALEENIEAVCNVDSDPYKEYQRGIKCMNSHGAGIHKCIKGFHNTLEQAIIKGPAKETIHYTCCSYYNTLDCIAKTLEPCESVGSKDFMVGVIEQMFGETLNLVCGSYTKGSQSCESLPQLSQLGAKDRRIGSIVELLLEAAGTIGRKN
;
A
#
# COMPACT_ATOMS: atom_id res chain seq x y z
N MET A 1 -15.07 -27.47 67.96
CA MET A 1 -15.19 -28.31 66.75
C MET A 1 -15.09 -27.39 65.54
N ALA A 2 -14.30 -27.81 64.56
CA ALA A 2 -13.63 -26.96 63.60
C ALA A 2 -14.47 -26.63 62.35
N SER A 3 -14.28 -25.40 61.88
CA SER A 3 -14.25 -24.87 60.51
C SER A 3 -14.75 -25.71 59.31
N GLY A 4 -15.48 -25.02 58.42
CA GLY A 4 -15.57 -25.37 57.00
C GLY A 4 -16.30 -24.30 56.18
N HIS A 5 -15.66 -23.16 55.90
CA HIS A 5 -16.12 -22.20 54.89
C HIS A 5 -15.53 -22.60 53.53
N GLY A 6 -16.39 -23.07 52.62
CA GLY A 6 -16.03 -23.37 51.24
C GLY A 6 -15.96 -22.10 50.41
N TYR A 7 -14.75 -21.67 50.06
CA TYR A 7 -14.53 -20.65 49.05
C TYR A 7 -14.64 -21.29 47.66
N SER A 8 -15.72 -20.98 46.94
CA SER A 8 -15.82 -21.24 45.50
C SER A 8 -14.92 -20.26 44.76
N LEU A 9 -13.83 -20.77 44.20
CA LEU A 9 -12.87 -20.06 43.38
C LEU A 9 -13.50 -19.78 42.00
N LEU A 10 -14.01 -18.56 41.79
CA LEU A 10 -14.44 -18.07 40.49
C LEU A 10 -13.20 -17.75 39.64
N VAL A 11 -12.79 -18.69 38.80
CA VAL A 11 -11.77 -18.48 37.78
C VAL A 11 -12.41 -17.68 36.63
N LEU A 12 -12.30 -16.36 36.69
CA LEU A 12 -12.54 -15.49 35.54
C LEU A 12 -11.43 -15.76 34.51
N LEU A 13 -11.75 -16.57 33.51
CA LEU A 13 -10.96 -16.67 32.28
C LEU A 13 -11.01 -15.30 31.58
N ALA A 14 -10.02 -14.46 31.87
CA ALA A 14 -9.72 -13.28 31.09
C ALA A 14 -9.25 -13.76 29.70
N ALA A 15 -10.19 -13.94 28.78
CA ALA A 15 -9.86 -14.06 27.37
C ALA A 15 -9.15 -12.75 26.97
N PRO A 16 -7.89 -12.78 26.51
CA PRO A 16 -7.23 -11.57 26.08
C PRO A 16 -7.99 -11.05 24.86
N LEU A 17 -8.67 -9.91 25.03
CA LEU A 17 -9.14 -9.03 23.95
C LEU A 17 -7.95 -8.40 23.20
N LEU A 18 -6.88 -9.17 22.98
CA LEU A 18 -5.85 -8.85 22.01
C LEU A 18 -6.39 -9.30 20.66
N GLY A 19 -7.42 -8.58 20.19
CA GLY A 19 -7.89 -8.69 18.82
C GLY A 19 -6.69 -8.41 17.93
N THR A 20 -6.13 -9.46 17.34
CA THR A 20 -5.05 -9.31 16.37
C THR A 20 -5.60 -8.48 15.23
N CYS A 21 -4.86 -7.42 14.86
CA CYS A 21 -5.23 -6.48 13.81
C CYS A 21 -5.03 -7.15 12.44
N GLN A 22 -5.77 -8.23 12.19
CA GLN A 22 -5.79 -8.92 10.90
C GLN A 22 -6.80 -8.24 9.99
N LEU A 23 -6.50 -8.22 8.70
CA LEU A 23 -7.44 -7.84 7.66
C LEU A 23 -8.77 -8.56 7.90
N GLN A 24 -9.84 -7.81 8.15
CA GLN A 24 -11.18 -8.39 8.30
C GLN A 24 -11.70 -8.71 6.90
N LEU A 25 -11.39 -9.92 6.46
CA LEU A 25 -11.91 -10.49 5.23
C LEU A 25 -13.32 -11.05 5.47
N SER A 26 -14.15 -11.02 4.44
CA SER A 26 -15.46 -11.71 4.46
C SER A 26 -15.29 -13.23 4.58
N ASP A 27 -16.32 -13.91 5.08
CA ASP A 27 -16.30 -15.36 5.26
C ASP A 27 -15.96 -16.09 3.96
N GLY A 28 -15.03 -17.05 4.04
CA GLY A 28 -14.55 -17.82 2.89
C GLY A 28 -13.43 -17.16 2.09
N CYS A 29 -13.11 -15.90 2.35
CA CYS A 29 -11.99 -15.22 1.69
C CYS A 29 -10.65 -15.52 2.37
N LYS A 30 -9.62 -15.69 1.53
CA LYS A 30 -8.24 -16.00 1.94
C LYS A 30 -7.28 -15.04 1.27
N VAL A 31 -6.34 -14.48 2.04
CA VAL A 31 -5.36 -13.51 1.53
C VAL A 31 -4.47 -14.11 0.44
N GLU A 32 -4.29 -15.43 0.43
CA GLU A 32 -3.58 -16.16 -0.61
C GLU A 32 -4.24 -15.97 -1.99
N THR A 33 -5.56 -15.77 -2.04
CA THR A 33 -6.29 -15.47 -3.28
C THR A 33 -5.87 -14.13 -3.87
N LEU A 34 -5.73 -13.11 -3.01
CA LEU A 34 -5.21 -11.81 -3.42
C LEU A 34 -3.77 -11.92 -3.90
N ARG A 35 -2.91 -12.63 -3.15
CA ARG A 35 -1.51 -12.84 -3.53
C ARG A 35 -1.37 -13.56 -4.87
N ALA A 36 -2.28 -14.50 -5.18
CA ALA A 36 -2.32 -15.21 -6.44
C ALA A 36 -2.72 -14.32 -7.63
N CYS A 37 -3.39 -13.18 -7.40
CA CYS A 37 -3.64 -12.20 -8.45
C CYS A 37 -2.35 -11.54 -8.95
N GLY A 38 -1.29 -11.49 -8.12
CA GLY A 38 -0.08 -10.72 -8.43
C GLY A 38 -0.23 -9.23 -8.17
N GLU A 39 0.87 -8.50 -8.31
CA GLU A 39 0.96 -7.05 -8.07
C GLU A 39 1.99 -6.37 -8.99
N ASP A 40 2.33 -7.03 -10.11
CA ASP A 40 3.30 -6.52 -11.08
C ASP A 40 2.82 -5.20 -11.70
N PHE A 41 1.50 -4.98 -11.73
CA PHE A 41 0.87 -3.74 -12.16
C PHE A 41 1.20 -2.53 -11.27
N ILE A 42 1.81 -2.72 -10.10
CA ILE A 42 2.23 -1.62 -9.23
C ILE A 42 3.69 -1.26 -9.52
N PRO A 43 3.96 -0.07 -10.07
CA PRO A 43 5.27 0.28 -10.58
C PRO A 43 6.40 0.14 -9.56
N TYR A 44 7.52 -0.44 -9.99
CA TYR A 44 8.75 -0.58 -9.21
C TYR A 44 8.60 -1.34 -7.87
N THR A 45 7.56 -2.16 -7.68
CA THR A 45 7.40 -2.97 -6.45
C THR A 45 8.26 -4.23 -6.46
N LYS A 46 8.36 -4.91 -7.61
CA LYS A 46 9.14 -6.15 -7.77
C LYS A 46 10.60 -5.93 -8.12
N GLY A 47 10.95 -4.76 -8.65
CA GLY A 47 12.33 -4.46 -9.04
C GLY A 47 12.52 -3.04 -9.57
N PRO A 48 13.75 -2.72 -10.01
CA PRO A 48 14.14 -1.39 -10.44
C PRO A 48 13.84 -1.09 -11.92
N HIS A 49 12.94 -1.85 -12.56
CA HIS A 49 12.70 -1.75 -13.99
C HIS A 49 11.21 -1.88 -14.30
N LEU A 50 10.76 -1.09 -15.26
CA LEU A 50 9.47 -1.18 -15.93
C LEU A 50 9.69 -1.44 -17.42
N HIS A 51 8.73 -2.10 -18.05
CA HIS A 51 8.84 -2.54 -19.44
C HIS A 51 8.93 -1.37 -20.43
N GLU A 52 10.04 -1.22 -21.15
CA GLU A 52 10.23 -0.01 -21.97
C GLU A 52 9.36 0.00 -23.23
N SER A 53 9.46 -1.02 -24.09
CA SER A 53 8.77 -1.05 -25.39
C SER A 53 8.76 -2.46 -25.99
N GLY A 54 8.08 -2.63 -27.13
CA GLY A 54 8.08 -3.87 -27.90
C GLY A 54 7.44 -5.04 -27.14
N ALA A 55 7.97 -6.24 -27.34
CA ALA A 55 7.39 -7.46 -26.77
C ALA A 55 7.32 -7.45 -25.24
N GLU A 56 8.31 -6.86 -24.57
CA GLU A 56 8.33 -6.77 -23.10
C GLU A 56 7.17 -5.90 -22.59
N PHE A 57 6.93 -4.75 -23.23
CA PHE A 57 5.83 -3.85 -22.91
C PHE A 57 4.48 -4.52 -23.16
N ASP A 58 4.31 -5.18 -24.31
CA ASP A 58 3.07 -5.89 -24.64
C ASP A 58 2.76 -7.01 -23.64
N GLU A 59 3.78 -7.74 -23.19
CA GLU A 59 3.64 -8.78 -22.16
C GLU A 59 3.30 -8.19 -20.79
N GLY A 60 3.92 -7.08 -20.41
CA GLY A 60 3.58 -6.31 -19.22
C GLY A 60 2.11 -5.90 -19.21
N CYS A 61 1.67 -5.22 -20.27
CA CYS A 61 0.28 -4.80 -20.44
C CYS A 61 -0.72 -5.97 -20.39
N LYS A 62 -0.39 -7.12 -20.99
CA LYS A 62 -1.22 -8.32 -20.90
C LYS A 62 -1.31 -8.85 -19.48
N ARG A 63 -0.20 -8.84 -18.74
CA ARG A 63 -0.15 -9.28 -17.34
C ARG A 63 -1.01 -8.38 -16.48
N ASP A 64 -0.84 -7.07 -16.59
CA ASP A 64 -1.58 -6.10 -15.77
C ASP A 64 -3.09 -6.20 -16.00
N LYS A 65 -3.53 -6.39 -17.25
CA LYS A 65 -4.93 -6.64 -17.63
C LYS A 65 -5.52 -7.94 -17.06
N VAL A 66 -4.69 -8.85 -16.56
CA VAL A 66 -5.15 -10.05 -15.82
C VAL A 66 -5.15 -9.80 -14.32
N GLN A 67 -4.10 -9.17 -13.80
CA GLN A 67 -3.90 -8.99 -12.35
C GLN A 67 -4.85 -7.97 -11.74
N ILE A 68 -5.13 -6.87 -12.45
CA ILE A 68 -5.98 -5.78 -11.95
C ILE A 68 -7.43 -6.25 -11.77
N PRO A 69 -8.11 -6.86 -12.77
CA PRO A 69 -9.47 -7.36 -12.57
C PRO A 69 -9.55 -8.44 -11.48
N CYS A 70 -8.52 -9.30 -11.36
CA CYS A 70 -8.44 -10.28 -10.27
C CYS A 70 -8.42 -9.58 -8.90
N THR A 71 -7.58 -8.56 -8.75
CA THR A 71 -7.43 -7.77 -7.52
C THR A 71 -8.71 -7.02 -7.19
N LEU A 72 -9.32 -6.34 -8.17
CA LEU A 72 -10.59 -5.64 -8.02
C LEU A 72 -11.71 -6.59 -7.60
N ASN A 73 -11.78 -7.78 -8.21
CA ASN A 73 -12.75 -8.79 -7.84
C ASN A 73 -12.54 -9.27 -6.39
N PHE A 74 -11.29 -9.53 -5.98
CA PHE A 74 -10.99 -9.86 -4.59
C PHE A 74 -11.45 -8.76 -3.64
N ILE A 75 -11.08 -7.49 -3.88
CA ILE A 75 -11.47 -6.36 -3.03
C ILE A 75 -13.00 -6.28 -2.92
N ASN A 76 -13.70 -6.42 -4.05
CA ASN A 76 -15.14 -6.31 -4.12
C ASN A 76 -15.87 -7.43 -3.35
N GLN A 77 -15.35 -8.65 -3.38
CA GLN A 77 -15.96 -9.82 -2.73
C GLN A 77 -15.55 -9.98 -1.26
N CYS A 78 -14.31 -9.60 -0.92
CA CYS A 78 -13.67 -10.01 0.32
C CYS A 78 -13.45 -8.89 1.32
N THR A 79 -13.76 -7.64 0.97
CA THR A 79 -13.57 -6.49 1.86
C THR A 79 -14.87 -5.69 1.99
N GLY A 80 -14.96 -4.82 3.01
CA GLY A 80 -16.15 -4.03 3.28
C GLY A 80 -15.85 -2.63 3.80
N GLY A 81 -16.87 -1.79 3.89
CA GLY A 81 -16.77 -0.45 4.48
C GLY A 81 -15.79 0.49 3.75
N LEU A 82 -15.11 1.34 4.53
CA LEU A 82 -14.19 2.36 3.99
C LEU A 82 -12.93 1.74 3.36
N SER A 83 -12.44 0.62 3.86
CA SER A 83 -11.25 -0.03 3.29
C SER A 83 -11.51 -0.54 1.87
N ARG A 84 -12.70 -1.11 1.62
CA ARG A 84 -13.14 -1.47 0.27
C ARG A 84 -13.20 -0.25 -0.65
N ALA A 85 -13.82 0.83 -0.19
CA ALA A 85 -13.98 2.04 -1.01
C ALA A 85 -12.60 2.62 -1.39
N ALA A 86 -11.72 2.80 -0.41
CA ALA A 86 -10.36 3.30 -0.62
C ALA A 86 -9.55 2.42 -1.59
N ALA A 87 -9.59 1.10 -1.41
CA ALA A 87 -8.86 0.17 -2.27
C ALA A 87 -9.42 0.11 -3.70
N LEU A 88 -10.75 0.15 -3.88
CA LEU A 88 -11.35 0.21 -5.20
C LEU A 88 -10.98 1.50 -5.94
N VAL A 89 -11.00 2.65 -5.25
CA VAL A 89 -10.57 3.93 -5.86
C VAL A 89 -9.13 3.84 -6.33
N ALA A 90 -8.21 3.41 -5.46
CA ALA A 90 -6.79 3.34 -5.80
C ALA A 90 -6.48 2.35 -6.94
N VAL A 91 -7.07 1.15 -6.91
CA VAL A 91 -6.81 0.15 -7.95
C VAL A 91 -7.49 0.52 -9.28
N LYS A 92 -8.67 1.15 -9.27
CA LYS A 92 -9.30 1.66 -10.50
C LYS A 92 -8.54 2.83 -11.12
N ALA A 93 -8.03 3.74 -10.31
CA ALA A 93 -7.17 4.81 -10.81
C ALA A 93 -5.92 4.24 -11.51
N LEU A 94 -5.35 3.16 -10.97
CA LEU A 94 -4.23 2.47 -11.60
C LEU A 94 -4.65 1.68 -12.86
N GLU A 95 -5.84 1.07 -12.86
CA GLU A 95 -6.45 0.46 -14.05
C GLU A 95 -6.54 1.47 -15.20
N GLU A 96 -7.12 2.64 -14.95
CA GLU A 96 -7.26 3.72 -15.94
C GLU A 96 -5.90 4.18 -16.48
N ASN A 97 -4.91 4.35 -15.61
CA ASN A 97 -3.54 4.71 -16.03
C ASN A 97 -2.90 3.64 -16.91
N ILE A 98 -3.03 2.37 -16.53
CA ILE A 98 -2.45 1.25 -17.28
C ILE A 98 -3.18 1.07 -18.61
N GLU A 99 -4.51 1.16 -18.65
CA GLU A 99 -5.26 1.12 -19.90
C GLU A 99 -4.83 2.24 -20.86
N ALA A 100 -4.65 3.45 -20.32
CA ALA A 100 -4.21 4.61 -21.09
C ALA A 100 -2.79 4.43 -21.65
N VAL A 101 -1.84 3.97 -20.82
CA VAL A 101 -0.45 3.71 -21.23
C VAL A 101 -0.37 2.54 -22.21
N CYS A 102 -1.13 1.48 -22.00
CA CYS A 102 -1.13 0.29 -22.87
C CYS A 102 -1.88 0.47 -24.20
N ASN A 103 -2.49 1.62 -24.43
CA ASN A 103 -3.07 1.98 -25.72
C ASN A 103 -2.00 2.66 -26.59
N VAL A 104 -1.37 1.90 -27.48
CA VAL A 104 -0.35 2.42 -28.42
C VAL A 104 -0.94 3.60 -29.19
N ASP A 105 -0.12 4.64 -29.39
CA ASP A 105 -0.47 5.91 -30.02
C ASP A 105 -1.31 6.89 -29.18
N SER A 106 -1.75 6.50 -27.98
CA SER A 106 -2.34 7.43 -27.01
C SER A 106 -1.33 8.47 -26.52
N ASP A 107 -1.81 9.61 -26.03
CA ASP A 107 -0.91 10.61 -25.44
C ASP A 107 -0.24 10.11 -24.14
N PRO A 108 -0.94 9.40 -23.23
CA PRO A 108 -0.31 8.75 -22.08
C PRO A 108 0.77 7.73 -22.45
N TYR A 109 0.59 6.96 -23.54
CA TYR A 109 1.65 6.09 -24.06
C TYR A 109 2.87 6.90 -24.49
N LYS A 110 2.68 8.00 -25.23
CA LYS A 110 3.80 8.86 -25.68
C LYS A 110 4.54 9.50 -24.49
N GLU A 111 3.80 9.92 -23.47
CA GLU A 111 4.38 10.46 -22.22
C GLU A 111 5.19 9.41 -21.48
N TYR A 112 4.64 8.21 -21.32
CA TYR A 112 5.35 7.06 -20.76
C TYR A 112 6.64 6.76 -21.53
N GLN A 113 6.56 6.61 -22.86
CA GLN A 113 7.71 6.33 -23.72
C GLN A 113 8.79 7.42 -23.66
N ARG A 114 8.39 8.68 -23.49
CA ARG A 114 9.34 9.80 -23.33
C ARG A 114 10.17 9.66 -22.04
N GLY A 115 9.54 9.20 -20.96
CA GLY A 115 10.17 9.15 -19.64
C GLY A 115 10.80 7.82 -19.26
N ILE A 116 10.33 6.69 -19.82
CA ILE A 116 10.58 5.35 -19.27
C ILE A 116 12.07 5.00 -19.15
N LYS A 117 12.87 5.36 -20.16
CA LYS A 117 14.33 5.12 -20.15
C LYS A 117 15.03 5.85 -19.01
N CYS A 118 14.61 7.08 -18.73
CA CYS A 118 15.16 7.87 -17.63
C CYS A 118 14.69 7.32 -16.28
N MET A 119 13.40 6.97 -16.17
CA MET A 119 12.88 6.34 -14.94
C MET A 119 13.63 5.04 -14.63
N ASN A 120 13.88 4.20 -15.63
CA ASN A 120 14.63 2.95 -15.47
C ASN A 120 16.11 3.17 -15.12
N SER A 121 16.78 4.21 -15.66
CA SER A 121 18.16 4.53 -15.25
C SER A 121 18.26 4.96 -13.78
N HIS A 122 17.15 5.42 -13.20
CA HIS A 122 17.02 5.76 -11.77
C HIS A 122 16.18 4.74 -10.98
N GLY A 123 15.79 3.62 -11.59
CA GLY A 123 14.78 2.72 -11.06
C GLY A 123 15.19 2.04 -9.74
N ALA A 124 16.49 1.89 -9.48
CA ALA A 124 16.97 1.42 -8.17
C ALA A 124 16.63 2.38 -7.03
N GLY A 125 16.68 3.70 -7.29
CA GLY A 125 16.26 4.72 -6.34
C GLY A 125 14.75 4.68 -6.10
N ILE A 126 13.96 4.58 -7.19
CA ILE A 126 12.49 4.53 -7.12
C ILE A 126 12.05 3.27 -6.35
N HIS A 127 12.59 2.10 -6.72
CA HIS A 127 12.35 0.84 -6.01
C HIS A 127 12.70 0.95 -4.52
N LYS A 128 13.81 1.60 -4.17
CA LYS A 128 14.18 1.85 -2.77
C LYS A 128 13.15 2.72 -2.05
N CYS A 129 12.62 3.77 -2.68
CA CYS A 129 11.55 4.60 -2.11
C CYS A 129 10.28 3.76 -1.83
N ILE A 130 9.86 2.92 -2.79
CA ILE A 130 8.70 2.04 -2.65
C ILE A 130 8.93 0.97 -1.57
N LYS A 131 10.12 0.37 -1.51
CA LYS A 131 10.51 -0.55 -0.42
C LYS A 131 10.53 0.14 0.94
N GLY A 132 10.94 1.41 1.00
CA GLY A 132 10.86 2.23 2.21
C GLY A 132 9.42 2.35 2.71
N PHE A 133 8.50 2.73 1.81
CA PHE A 133 7.06 2.79 2.09
C PHE A 133 6.52 1.48 2.63
N HIS A 134 6.77 0.39 1.88
CA HIS A 134 6.38 -0.96 2.24
C HIS A 134 6.85 -1.33 3.66
N ASN A 135 8.13 -1.11 3.97
CA ASN A 135 8.70 -1.46 5.26
C ASN A 135 8.10 -0.63 6.41
N THR A 136 7.86 0.67 6.20
CA THR A 136 7.22 1.52 7.22
C THR A 136 5.79 1.07 7.49
N LEU A 137 5.00 0.79 6.46
CA LEU A 137 3.63 0.28 6.63
C LEU A 137 3.62 -1.09 7.31
N GLU A 138 4.48 -2.00 6.89
CA GLU A 138 4.62 -3.33 7.51
C GLU A 138 4.94 -3.20 9.00
N GLN A 139 5.89 -2.34 9.37
CA GLN A 139 6.20 -2.05 10.78
C GLN A 139 5.01 -1.43 11.53
N ALA A 140 4.30 -0.48 10.91
CA ALA A 140 3.16 0.19 11.53
C ALA A 140 2.00 -0.77 11.80
N ILE A 141 1.77 -1.73 10.90
CA ILE A 141 0.72 -2.75 11.04
C ILE A 141 1.09 -3.80 12.09
N ILE A 142 2.35 -4.23 12.13
CA ILE A 142 2.78 -5.35 12.98
C ILE A 142 3.18 -4.91 14.40
N LYS A 143 3.81 -3.74 14.53
CA LYS A 143 4.40 -3.25 15.78
C LYS A 143 3.79 -1.94 16.27
N GLY A 144 3.17 -1.18 15.37
CA GLY A 144 2.58 0.11 15.70
C GLY A 144 1.25 -0.04 16.47
N PRO A 145 0.83 0.99 17.21
CA PRO A 145 -0.54 1.08 17.69
C PRO A 145 -1.50 1.11 16.51
N ALA A 146 -2.52 0.24 16.50
CA ALA A 146 -3.44 0.12 15.36
C ALA A 146 -4.13 1.45 14.98
N LYS A 147 -4.40 2.32 15.97
CA LYS A 147 -4.97 3.66 15.76
C LYS A 147 -4.03 4.64 15.06
N GLU A 148 -2.72 4.39 15.08
CA GLU A 148 -1.69 5.23 14.48
C GLU A 148 -1.24 4.72 13.11
N THR A 149 -1.65 3.51 12.70
CA THR A 149 -1.27 2.93 11.40
C THR A 149 -1.60 3.89 10.24
N ILE A 150 -2.74 4.57 10.28
CA ILE A 150 -3.08 5.57 9.25
C ILE A 150 -2.15 6.79 9.29
N HIS A 151 -1.73 7.25 10.47
CA HIS A 151 -0.79 8.37 10.61
C HIS A 151 0.59 8.01 10.02
N TYR A 152 1.12 6.82 10.33
CA TYR A 152 2.35 6.34 9.72
C TYR A 152 2.20 6.19 8.20
N THR A 153 1.04 5.70 7.73
CA THR A 153 0.75 5.57 6.30
C THR A 153 0.79 6.93 5.60
N CYS A 154 0.15 7.94 6.17
CA CYS A 154 0.13 9.31 5.67
C CYS A 154 1.53 9.93 5.59
N CYS A 155 2.30 9.87 6.68
CA CYS A 155 3.66 10.41 6.68
C CYS A 155 4.58 9.65 5.71
N SER A 156 4.45 8.33 5.65
CA SER A 156 5.23 7.49 4.74
C SER A 156 4.90 7.79 3.27
N TYR A 157 3.62 8.00 2.94
CA TYR A 157 3.18 8.38 1.59
C TYR A 157 3.87 9.67 1.11
N TYR A 158 3.82 10.74 1.89
CA TYR A 158 4.45 12.01 1.49
C TYR A 158 5.98 11.91 1.44
N ASN A 159 6.60 11.12 2.33
CA ASN A 159 8.03 10.85 2.27
C ASN A 159 8.40 10.06 1.01
N THR A 160 7.56 9.14 0.58
CA THR A 160 7.76 8.36 -0.65
C THR A 160 7.60 9.22 -1.90
N LEU A 161 6.59 10.09 -1.96
CA LEU A 161 6.46 11.08 -3.02
C LEU A 161 7.71 11.97 -3.12
N ASP A 162 8.19 12.49 -1.99
CA ASP A 162 9.40 13.32 -1.95
C ASP A 162 10.65 12.54 -2.38
N CYS A 163 10.78 11.29 -1.95
CA CYS A 163 11.87 10.39 -2.32
C CYS A 163 11.88 10.13 -3.84
N ILE A 164 10.73 9.84 -4.43
CA ILE A 164 10.58 9.59 -5.87
C ILE A 164 10.85 10.87 -6.66
N ALA A 165 10.27 12.00 -6.25
CA ALA A 165 10.48 13.29 -6.89
C ALA A 165 11.97 13.66 -6.94
N LYS A 166 12.69 13.52 -5.82
CA LYS A 166 14.14 13.73 -5.74
C LYS A 166 14.93 12.76 -6.61
N THR A 167 14.55 11.49 -6.61
CA THR A 167 15.18 10.46 -7.43
C THR A 167 15.06 10.77 -8.93
N LEU A 168 13.96 11.41 -9.34
CA LEU A 168 13.66 11.77 -10.71
C LEU A 168 13.99 13.23 -11.08
N GLU A 169 14.64 14.00 -10.21
CA GLU A 169 15.16 15.35 -10.53
C GLU A 169 15.99 15.36 -11.83
N PRO A 170 16.91 14.38 -12.07
CA PRO A 170 17.66 14.33 -13.33
C PRO A 170 16.79 14.08 -14.58
N CYS A 171 15.55 13.62 -14.40
CA CYS A 171 14.59 13.31 -15.47
C CYS A 171 13.52 14.39 -15.67
N GLU A 172 13.65 15.57 -15.05
CA GLU A 172 12.64 16.63 -15.11
C GLU A 172 12.43 17.15 -16.53
N SER A 173 13.49 17.26 -17.34
CA SER A 173 13.42 17.75 -18.72
C SER A 173 12.59 16.86 -19.67
N VAL A 174 12.38 15.59 -19.31
CA VAL A 174 11.58 14.62 -20.07
C VAL A 174 10.22 14.34 -19.42
N GLY A 175 9.87 15.05 -18.34
CA GLY A 175 8.58 14.96 -17.66
C GLY A 175 8.38 13.69 -16.81
N SER A 176 9.42 12.88 -16.57
CA SER A 176 9.27 11.61 -15.84
C SER A 176 8.84 11.80 -14.38
N LYS A 177 9.34 12.86 -13.74
CA LYS A 177 9.00 13.20 -12.36
C LYS A 177 7.50 13.46 -12.23
N ASP A 178 6.96 14.33 -13.07
CA ASP A 178 5.54 14.71 -13.04
C ASP A 178 4.65 13.54 -13.41
N PHE A 179 5.05 12.73 -14.40
CA PHE A 179 4.35 11.50 -14.75
C PHE A 179 4.25 10.53 -13.57
N MET A 180 5.38 10.17 -12.95
CA MET A 180 5.40 9.18 -11.86
C MET A 180 4.69 9.69 -10.60
N VAL A 181 4.91 10.96 -10.22
CA VAL A 181 4.24 11.58 -9.07
C VAL A 181 2.74 11.69 -9.33
N GLY A 182 2.35 12.12 -10.53
CA GLY A 182 0.95 12.24 -10.93
C GLY A 182 0.18 10.91 -10.85
N VAL A 183 0.79 9.81 -11.31
CA VAL A 183 0.18 8.47 -11.17
C VAL A 183 -0.07 8.12 -9.69
N ILE A 184 0.93 8.34 -8.82
CA ILE A 184 0.79 8.03 -7.38
C ILE A 184 -0.27 8.93 -6.72
N GLU A 185 -0.29 10.22 -7.06
CA GLU A 185 -1.26 11.18 -6.54
C GLU A 185 -2.68 10.86 -7.03
N GLN A 186 -2.86 10.43 -8.27
CA GLN A 186 -4.16 9.99 -8.78
C GLN A 186 -4.65 8.74 -8.04
N MET A 187 -3.75 7.81 -7.72
CA MET A 187 -4.11 6.59 -6.99
C MET A 187 -4.53 6.85 -5.55
N PHE A 188 -3.79 7.69 -4.82
CA PHE A 188 -3.93 7.77 -3.36
C PHE A 188 -4.27 9.17 -2.84
N GLY A 189 -4.02 10.21 -3.62
CA GLY A 189 -4.04 11.60 -3.18
C GLY A 189 -5.39 12.01 -2.58
N GLU A 190 -6.50 11.75 -3.28
CA GLU A 190 -7.84 12.09 -2.76
C GLU A 190 -8.16 11.35 -1.47
N THR A 191 -7.93 10.03 -1.44
CA THR A 191 -8.21 9.20 -0.26
C THR A 191 -7.38 9.65 0.93
N LEU A 192 -6.08 9.89 0.72
CA LEU A 192 -5.16 10.30 1.78
C LEU A 192 -5.42 11.73 2.25
N ASN A 193 -5.77 12.65 1.36
CA ASN A 193 -6.13 14.01 1.74
C ASN A 193 -7.35 14.04 2.68
N LEU A 194 -8.28 13.08 2.56
CA LEU A 194 -9.44 12.97 3.46
C LEU A 194 -9.09 12.44 4.85
N VAL A 195 -8.11 11.53 4.96
CA VAL A 195 -7.84 10.80 6.22
C VAL A 195 -6.56 11.23 6.94
N CYS A 196 -5.65 11.93 6.26
CA CYS A 196 -4.36 12.29 6.83
C CYS A 196 -4.41 13.48 7.78
N GLY A 197 -5.39 14.38 7.64
CA GLY A 197 -5.56 15.52 8.54
C GLY A 197 -4.26 16.33 8.68
N SER A 198 -3.67 16.36 9.88
CA SER A 198 -2.42 17.08 10.16
C SER A 198 -1.14 16.31 9.80
N TYR A 199 -1.23 15.01 9.44
CA TYR A 199 -0.08 14.16 9.10
C TYR A 199 0.31 14.32 7.63
N THR A 200 0.78 15.51 7.27
CA THR A 200 1.16 15.90 5.92
C THR A 200 2.67 16.11 5.80
N LYS A 201 3.15 16.35 4.57
CA LYS A 201 4.57 16.57 4.26
C LYS A 201 5.18 17.65 5.18
N GLY A 202 6.25 17.30 5.90
CA GLY A 202 6.99 18.23 6.77
C GLY A 202 6.19 18.76 7.97
N SER A 203 5.08 18.11 8.32
CA SER A 203 4.27 18.50 9.48
C SER A 203 4.94 18.08 10.80
N GLN A 204 4.78 18.90 11.84
CA GLN A 204 5.20 18.54 13.19
C GLN A 204 4.52 17.25 13.69
N SER A 205 3.29 16.96 13.22
CA SER A 205 2.59 15.71 13.52
C SER A 205 3.36 14.49 13.03
N CYS A 206 3.92 14.53 11.81
CA CYS A 206 4.76 13.45 11.30
C CYS A 206 6.09 13.34 12.07
N GLU A 207 6.72 14.47 12.40
CA GLU A 207 7.96 14.49 13.18
C GLU A 207 7.80 13.96 14.61
N SER A 208 6.60 14.11 15.18
CA SER A 208 6.28 13.71 16.55
C SER A 208 5.81 12.25 16.66
N LEU A 209 5.68 11.52 15.54
CA LEU A 209 5.28 10.12 15.58
C LEU A 209 6.39 9.28 16.25
N PRO A 210 6.04 8.40 17.20
CA PRO A 210 7.00 7.49 17.80
C PRO A 210 7.75 6.67 16.76
N GLN A 211 9.02 6.37 17.01
CA GLN A 211 9.76 5.48 16.12
C GLN A 211 9.22 4.06 16.22
N LEU A 212 8.88 3.48 15.07
CA LEU A 212 8.45 2.08 14.99
C LEU A 212 9.61 1.13 15.34
N SER A 213 9.28 0.07 16.07
CA SER A 213 10.22 -1.02 16.32
C SER A 213 10.51 -1.78 15.03
N GLN A 214 11.76 -2.21 14.86
CA GLN A 214 12.13 -3.09 13.75
C GLN A 214 11.42 -4.44 13.87
N LEU A 215 11.11 -5.05 12.73
CA LEU A 215 10.59 -6.40 12.68
C LEU A 215 11.69 -7.40 13.06
N GLY A 216 11.37 -8.30 13.98
CA GLY A 216 12.21 -9.42 14.36
C GLY A 216 11.98 -10.66 13.48
N ALA A 217 12.83 -11.67 13.65
CA ALA A 217 12.79 -12.90 12.84
C ALA A 217 11.49 -13.72 12.99
N LYS A 218 10.73 -13.53 14.08
CA LYS A 218 9.47 -14.24 14.34
C LYS A 218 8.22 -13.47 13.91
N ASP A 219 8.39 -12.22 13.49
CA ASP A 219 7.25 -11.40 13.07
C ASP A 219 6.76 -11.85 11.69
N ARG A 220 5.43 -11.85 11.49
CA ARG A 220 4.89 -12.14 10.16
C ARG A 220 5.38 -11.10 9.17
N ARG A 221 5.54 -11.53 7.92
CA ARG A 221 5.89 -10.64 6.81
C ARG A 221 4.69 -10.50 5.88
N ILE A 222 4.46 -9.28 5.41
CA ILE A 222 3.46 -8.96 4.42
C ILE A 222 4.23 -8.62 3.15
N GLY A 223 4.27 -9.55 2.21
CA GLY A 223 5.10 -9.40 1.00
C GLY A 223 4.42 -8.64 -0.14
N SER A 224 3.09 -8.51 -0.08
CA SER A 224 2.30 -7.79 -1.08
C SER A 224 1.97 -6.38 -0.62
N ILE A 225 2.22 -5.40 -1.48
CA ILE A 225 1.84 -4.01 -1.21
C ILE A 225 0.32 -3.83 -1.21
N VAL A 226 -0.42 -4.59 -2.02
CA VAL A 226 -1.89 -4.53 -2.04
C VAL A 226 -2.45 -5.03 -0.71
N GLU A 227 -1.91 -6.13 -0.19
CA GLU A 227 -2.26 -6.65 1.14
C GLU A 227 -1.96 -5.62 2.24
N LEU A 228 -0.77 -4.99 2.20
CA LEU A 228 -0.40 -3.93 3.14
C LEU A 228 -1.39 -2.76 3.11
N LEU A 229 -1.74 -2.29 1.92
CA LEU A 229 -2.65 -1.16 1.75
C LEU A 229 -4.06 -1.50 2.25
N LEU A 230 -4.54 -2.72 1.99
CA LEU A 230 -5.82 -3.19 2.51
C LEU A 230 -5.83 -3.29 4.04
N GLU A 231 -4.74 -3.77 4.63
CA GLU A 231 -4.60 -3.83 6.09
C GLU A 231 -4.53 -2.45 6.73
N ALA A 232 -3.74 -1.54 6.15
CA ALA A 232 -3.69 -0.15 6.58
C ALA A 232 -5.07 0.51 6.46
N ALA A 233 -5.76 0.33 5.33
CA ALA A 233 -7.09 0.86 5.12
C ALA A 233 -8.12 0.27 6.10
N GLY A 234 -7.95 -1.00 6.51
CA GLY A 234 -8.77 -1.64 7.54
C GLY A 234 -8.65 -1.01 8.94
N THR A 235 -7.66 -0.15 9.16
CA THR A 235 -7.53 0.64 10.39
C THR A 235 -8.32 1.96 10.36
N ILE A 236 -8.74 2.41 9.17
CA ILE A 236 -9.48 3.66 9.00
C ILE A 236 -10.85 3.57 9.70
N GLY A 237 -11.11 4.52 10.60
CA GLY A 237 -12.41 4.64 11.26
C GLY A 237 -12.64 3.72 12.46
N ARG A 238 -11.65 2.93 12.89
CA ARG A 238 -11.76 2.15 14.14
C ARG A 238 -11.72 3.07 15.36
N LYS A 239 -12.81 3.10 16.13
CA LYS A 239 -12.88 3.67 17.49
C LYS A 239 -12.43 2.59 18.49
N ASN A 240 -11.71 2.98 19.55
CA ASN A 240 -11.22 2.09 20.62
C ASN A 240 -12.33 1.19 21.18
#